data_AF-A0A950GVL6-F1
#
_entry.id   AF-A0A950GVL6-F1
#
_cell.length_a   1.000
_cell.length_b   1.000
_cell.length_c   1.000
_cell.angle_alpha   90.00
_cell.angle_beta   90.00
_cell.angle_gamma   90.00
#
_symmetry.space_group_name_H-M   'P 1'
#
loop_
_entity.id
_entity.type
_entity.pdbx_description
1 polymer ?
#
loop_
_entity_poly.entity_id
_entity_poly.type
_entity_poly.pdbx_seq_one_letter_code
_entity_poly.pdbx_strand_id
1 'polypeptide(L)' 'MGLFSSVTLNSLDDLFVLQLQDLYDAEQRITKALPKMAEAATTKELKSAFQKHLRETEQQVKRL' A
#
# COMPACT_ATOMS: atom_id res chain seq x y z
N MET A 1 9.12 9.21 0.02
CA MET A 1 9.07 10.16 -1.11
C MET A 1 10.46 10.71 -1.45
N GLY A 2 11.49 9.85 -1.57
CA GLY A 2 12.85 10.26 -1.93
C GLY A 2 13.40 9.52 -3.17
N LEU A 3 12.61 8.60 -3.74
CA LEU A 3 13.02 7.74 -4.86
C LEU A 3 13.12 8.51 -6.19
N PHE A 4 12.39 9.62 -6.34
CA PHE A 4 12.36 10.39 -7.59
C PHE A 4 13.57 11.29 -7.81
N SER A 5 14.37 11.57 -6.78
CA SER A 5 15.52 12.48 -6.91
C SER A 5 16.82 11.79 -7.34
N SER A 6 16.89 10.45 -7.31
CA SER A 6 18.11 9.68 -7.58
C SER A 6 18.02 8.70 -8.74
N VAL A 7 16.84 8.49 -9.34
CA VAL A 7 16.65 7.56 -10.47
C VAL A 7 16.49 8.34 -11.78
N THR A 8 17.38 8.08 -12.74
CA THR A 8 17.27 8.58 -14.11
C THR A 8 16.21 7.77 -14.87
N LEU A 9 15.09 8.41 -15.20
CA LEU A 9 14.02 7.82 -16.00
C LEU A 9 14.36 8.01 -17.48
N ASN A 10 14.55 6.92 -18.23
CA ASN A 10 14.91 6.98 -19.64
C ASN A 10 13.69 6.77 -20.55
N SER A 11 12.59 6.25 -20.00
CA SER A 11 11.33 6.01 -20.72
C SER A 11 10.09 6.13 -19.81
N LEU A 12 8.90 6.20 -20.42
CA LEU A 12 7.64 6.09 -19.68
C LEU A 12 7.45 4.71 -19.04
N ASP A 13 8.03 3.68 -19.63
CA ASP A 13 8.00 2.32 -19.09
C ASP A 13 8.80 2.23 -17.78
N ASP A 14 9.95 2.91 -17.70
CA ASP A 14 10.75 2.99 -16.46
C ASP A 14 9.96 3.68 -15.34
N LEU A 15 9.24 4.76 -15.68
CA LEU A 15 8.38 5.46 -14.74
C LEU A 15 7.24 4.56 -14.27
N PHE A 16 6.63 3.79 -15.18
CA PHE A 16 5.56 2.87 -14.86
C PHE A 16 6.03 1.76 -13.91
N VAL A 17 7.17 1.13 -14.18
CA VAL A 17 7.76 0.09 -13.31
C VAL A 17 8.11 0.66 -11.95
N LEU A 18 8.71 1.84 -11.89
CA LEU A 18 9.08 2.49 -10.62
C LEU A 18 7.85 2.83 -9.78
N GLN A 19 6.78 3.32 -10.40
CA GLN A 19 5.51 3.58 -9.71
C GLN A 19 4.84 2.30 -9.21
N LEU A 20 4.90 1.21 -9.97
CA LEU A 20 4.41 -0.08 -9.51
C LEU A 20 5.19 -0.59 -8.29
N GLN A 21 6.51 -0.43 -8.27
CA GLN A 21 7.33 -0.79 -7.11
C GLN A 21 7.00 0.06 -5.87
N ASP A 22 6.87 1.39 -6.03
CA ASP A 22 6.49 2.27 -4.92
C ASP A 22 5.08 1.96 -4.40
N LEU A 23 4.14 1.64 -5.29
CA LEU A 23 2.80 1.22 -4.90
C LEU A 23 2.84 -0.11 -4.14
N TYR A 24 3.59 -1.10 -4.65
CA TYR A 24 3.75 -2.39 -3.98
C TYR A 24 4.32 -2.24 -2.57
N ASP A 25 5.36 -1.42 -2.41
CA ASP A 25 5.95 -1.11 -1.11
C ASP A 25 4.96 -0.38 -0.19
N ALA A 26 4.15 0.53 -0.74
CA ALA A 26 3.09 1.19 0.01
C ALA A 26 2.05 0.20 0.53
N GLU A 27 1.58 -0.72 -0.32
CA GLU A 27 0.61 -1.75 0.07
C GLU A 27 1.18 -2.69 1.15
N GLN A 28 2.46 -3.11 1.02
CA GLN A 28 3.13 -3.88 2.06
C GLN A 28 3.22 -3.14 3.40
N ARG A 29 3.39 -1.82 3.38
CA ARG A 29 3.40 -1.00 4.61
C ARG A 29 2.00 -0.86 5.20
N ILE A 30 0.98 -0.70 4.36
CA ILE A 30 -0.42 -0.58 4.75
C ILE A 30 -0.93 -1.87 5.39
N THR A 31 -0.58 -3.06 4.88
CA THR A 31 -0.95 -4.34 5.51
C THR A 31 -0.48 -4.46 6.97
N LYS A 32 0.65 -3.83 7.31
CA LYS A 32 1.18 -3.78 8.69
C LYS A 32 0.53 -2.70 9.55
N ALA A 33 0.00 -1.64 8.92
CA ALA A 33 -0.64 -0.52 9.61
C ALA A 33 -2.11 -0.78 9.91
N LEU A 34 -2.86 -1.40 8.99
CA LEU A 34 -4.30 -1.64 9.12
C LEU A 34 -4.71 -2.42 10.38
N PRO A 35 -3.98 -3.46 10.84
CA PRO A 35 -4.27 -4.11 12.12
C PRO A 35 -4.22 -3.13 13.30
N LYS A 36 -3.20 -2.25 13.34
CA LYS A 36 -3.05 -1.25 14.41
C LYS A 36 -4.17 -0.21 14.36
N MET A 37 -4.62 0.17 13.17
CA MET A 37 -5.77 1.07 12.99
C MET A 37 -7.07 0.41 13.44
N ALA A 38 -7.25 -0.88 13.16
CA ALA A 38 -8.39 -1.66 13.63
C ALA A 38 -8.41 -1.82 15.15
N GLU A 39 -7.25 -1.93 15.80
CA GLU A 39 -7.12 -1.97 17.25
C GLU A 39 -7.41 -0.62 17.90
N ALA A 40 -6.97 0.49 17.27
CA ALA A 40 -7.22 1.84 17.74
C ALA A 40 -8.66 2.34 17.49
N ALA A 41 -9.43 1.66 16.64
CA ALA A 41 -10.79 2.05 16.31
C ALA A 41 -11.78 1.79 17.47
N THR A 42 -12.49 2.83 17.89
CA THR A 42 -13.46 2.75 19.00
C THR A 42 -14.80 2.16 18.56
N THR A 43 -15.21 2.35 17.30
CA THR A 43 -16.49 1.86 16.78
C THR A 43 -16.34 0.52 16.09
N LYS A 44 -17.36 -0.34 16.21
CA LYS A 44 -17.36 -1.67 15.60
C LYS A 44 -17.38 -1.58 14.07
N GLU A 45 -18.09 -0.61 13.50
CA GLU A 45 -18.13 -0.42 12.05
C GLU A 45 -16.74 -0.07 11.50
N LEU A 46 -16.02 0.83 12.16
CA LEU A 46 -14.71 1.27 11.71
C LEU A 46 -13.66 0.16 11.84
N LYS A 47 -13.71 -0.61 12.92
CA LYS A 47 -12.85 -1.80 13.09
C LYS A 47 -13.10 -2.84 11.99
N SER A 48 -14.36 -3.12 11.68
CA SER A 48 -14.75 -4.03 10.59
C SER A 48 -14.27 -3.52 9.23
N ALA A 49 -14.38 -2.21 8.98
CA ALA A 49 -13.89 -1.59 7.75
C ALA A 49 -12.37 -1.77 7.58
N PHE A 50 -11.57 -1.55 8.63
CA PHE A 50 -10.12 -1.78 8.57
C PHE A 50 -9.76 -3.26 8.36
N GLN A 51 -10.49 -4.19 9.00
CA GLN A 51 -10.27 -5.63 8.80
C GLN A 51 -10.65 -6.09 7.39
N LYS A 52 -11.74 -5.53 6.83
CA LYS A 52 -12.13 -5.79 5.44
C LYS A 52 -11.06 -5.25 4.50
N HIS A 53 -10.63 -4.00 4.71
CA HIS A 53 -9.64 -3.37 3.86
C HIS A 53 -8.30 -4.10 3.91
N LEU A 54 -7.90 -4.65 5.06
CA LEU A 54 -6.70 -5.49 5.17
C LEU A 54 -6.74 -6.67 4.19
N ARG A 55 -7.89 -7.37 4.10
CA ARG A 55 -8.04 -8.50 3.16
C ARG A 55 -8.02 -8.04 1.70
N GLU A 56 -8.57 -6.86 1.40
CA GLU A 56 -8.50 -6.27 0.07
C GLU A 56 -7.06 -5.92 -0.29
N THR A 57 -6.31 -5.31 0.63
CA THR A 57 -4.89 -4.98 0.47
C THR A 57 -4.03 -6.22 0.27
N GLU A 58 -4.26 -7.30 1.03
CA GLU A 58 -3.55 -8.57 0.81
C GLU A 58 -3.81 -9.16 -0.58
N GLN A 59 -4.98 -8.92 -1.17
CA GLN A 59 -5.26 -9.30 -2.56
C GLN A 59 -4.61 -8.36 -3.57
N GLN A 60 -4.55 -7.05 -3.28
CA GLN A 60 -3.86 -6.06 -4.13
C GLN A 60 -2.36 -6.37 -4.22
N VAL A 61 -1.71 -6.69 -3.10
CA VAL A 61 -0.31 -7.12 -3.04
C VAL A 61 -0.04 -8.39 -3.86
N LYS A 62 -1.03 -9.30 -3.99
CA LYS A 62 -0.90 -10.51 -4.81
C LYS A 62 -1.13 -10.27 -6.31
N ARG A 63 -1.80 -9.18 -6.68
CA ARG A 63 -2.11 -8.83 -8.06
C ARG A 63 -0.99 -8.01 -8.71
N LEU A 64 -0.31 -7.20 -7.90
CA LEU A 64 0.93 -6.50 -8.25
C LEU A 64 2.09 -7.48 -8.27
#